data_AF-A0A4R6VVL1-F1
#
_entry.id   AF-A0A4R6VVL1-F1
#
_cell.length_a   1.000
_cell.length_b   1.000
_cell.length_c   1.000
_cell.angle_alpha   90.00
_cell.angle_beta   90.00
_cell.angle_gamma   90.00
#
_symmetry.space_group_name_H-M   'P 1'
#
loop_
_entity.id
_entity.type
_entity.pdbx_description
1 polymer ?
#
loop_
_entity_poly.entity_id
_entity_poly.type
_entity_poly.pdbx_seq_one_letter_code
_entity_poly.pdbx_strand_id
1 'polypeptide(L)' 'MSEIGLAELTRKIAKVSDTYAQRCNIKRDDDWYLIKIGEELGELNAEYLRITQRGRLDASRSMENVREAMEDELADVFA' A
#
# COMPACT_ATOMS: atom_id res chain seq x y z
N MET A 1 22.73 -4.89 7.69
CA MET A 1 22.04 -4.11 6.65
C MET A 1 22.15 -2.66 7.05
N SER A 2 22.66 -1.76 6.20
CA SER A 2 22.64 -0.32 6.55
C SER A 2 21.19 0.15 6.53
N GLU A 3 20.76 0.88 7.55
CA GLU A 3 19.44 1.51 7.55
C GLU A 3 19.29 2.40 6.31
N ILE A 4 18.22 2.17 5.54
CA ILE A 4 17.86 3.03 4.42
C ILE A 4 17.20 4.27 5.03
N GLY A 5 17.81 5.44 4.85
CA GLY A 5 17.22 6.70 5.31
C GLY A 5 15.94 7.03 4.53
N LEU A 6 15.01 7.74 5.17
CA LEU A 6 13.73 8.14 4.58
C LEU A 6 13.89 8.79 3.19
N ALA A 7 14.87 9.68 3.04
CA ALA A 7 15.13 10.35 1.76
C ALA A 7 15.52 9.38 0.62
N GLU A 8 16.22 8.29 0.93
CA GLU A 8 16.55 7.26 -0.06
C GLU A 8 15.33 6.39 -0.38
N LEU A 9 14.50 6.09 0.63
CA LEU A 9 13.25 5.36 0.43
C LEU A 9 12.29 6.16 -0.47
N THR A 10 12.07 7.45 -0.19
CA THR A 10 11.25 8.34 -1.02
C THR A 10 11.72 8.38 -2.48
N ARG A 11 13.04 8.42 -2.73
CA ARG A 11 13.58 8.39 -4.10
C ARG A 11 13.26 7.08 -4.83
N LYS A 12 13.42 5.95 -4.14
CA LYS A 12 13.15 4.63 -4.73
C LYS A 12 11.67 4.48 -5.08
N ILE A 13 10.80 4.87 -4.15
CA ILE A 13 9.35 4.86 -4.31
C ILE A 13 8.93 5.75 -5.48
N ALA A 14 9.40 6.99 -5.55
CA ALA A 14 9.10 7.91 -6.65
C ALA A 14 9.45 7.29 -8.02
N LYS A 15 10.59 6.60 -8.13
CA LYS A 15 11.00 5.92 -9.37
C LYS A 15 10.06 4.77 -9.78
N VAL A 16 9.56 4.01 -8.82
CA VAL A 16 8.57 2.94 -9.08
C VAL A 16 7.26 3.57 -9.54
N SER A 17 6.78 4.59 -8.82
CA SER A 17 5.56 5.32 -9.13
C SER A 17 5.61 6.01 -10.51
N ASP A 18 6.76 6.59 -10.90
CA ASP A 18 6.98 7.15 -12.24
C ASP A 18 6.82 6.09 -13.34
N THR A 19 7.39 4.91 -13.10
CA THR A 19 7.33 3.78 -14.04
C THR A 19 5.90 3.27 -14.19
N TYR A 20 5.17 3.18 -13.09
CA TYR A 20 3.76 2.79 -13.07
C TYR A 20 2.90 3.80 -13.85
N ALA A 21 3.06 5.09 -13.58
CA ALA A 21 2.32 6.15 -14.26
C ALA A 21 2.54 6.12 -15.78
N GLN A 22 3.79 5.91 -16.22
CA GLN A 22 4.12 5.77 -17.64
C GLN A 22 3.47 4.54 -18.27
N ARG A 23 3.54 3.38 -17.61
CA ARG A 23 3.00 2.12 -18.14
C ARG A 23 1.46 2.12 -18.20
N CYS A 24 0.82 2.75 -17.24
CA CYS A 24 -0.63 2.78 -17.11
C CYS A 24 -1.28 4.03 -17.73
N ASN A 25 -0.49 4.94 -18.30
CA ASN A 25 -0.95 6.21 -18.86
C ASN A 25 -1.77 7.05 -17.85
N ILE A 26 -1.25 7.15 -16.63
CA ILE A 26 -1.89 7.84 -15.52
C ILE A 26 -1.26 9.23 -15.36
N LYS A 27 -2.12 10.24 -15.23
CA LYS A 27 -1.70 11.58 -14.81
C LYS A 27 -1.74 11.63 -13.28
N ARG A 28 -0.58 11.82 -12.66
CA ARG A 28 -0.45 11.98 -11.20
C ARG A 28 -0.55 13.46 -10.82
N ASP A 29 -1.74 14.02 -10.94
CA ASP A 29 -2.06 15.33 -10.40
C ASP A 29 -2.57 15.23 -8.95
N ASP A 30 -2.90 16.37 -8.35
CA ASP A 30 -3.30 16.46 -6.93
C ASP A 30 -4.48 15.54 -6.60
N ASP A 31 -5.44 15.41 -7.53
CA ASP A 31 -6.60 14.53 -7.39
C ASP A 31 -6.18 13.06 -7.34
N TRP A 32 -5.24 12.65 -8.19
CA TRP A 32 -4.72 11.28 -8.20
C TRP A 32 -4.09 10.91 -6.86
N TYR A 33 -3.23 11.77 -6.30
CA TYR A 33 -2.59 11.49 -5.01
C TYR A 33 -3.62 11.37 -3.87
N LEU A 34 -4.60 12.28 -3.84
CA LEU A 34 -5.65 12.24 -2.82
C LEU A 34 -6.46 10.95 -2.89
N ILE A 35 -6.85 10.52 -4.09
CA ILE A 35 -7.63 9.31 -4.31
C ILE A 35 -6.80 8.06 -3.99
N LYS A 36 -5.55 8.00 -4.44
CA LYS A 36 -4.66 6.86 -4.17
C LYS A 36 -4.43 6.64 -2.68
N ILE A 37 -4.17 7.71 -1.91
CA ILE A 37 -4.05 7.59 -0.44
C ILE A 37 -5.35 7.02 0.17
N GLY A 38 -6.51 7.46 -0.33
CA GLY A 38 -7.80 6.93 0.11
C GLY A 38 -8.01 5.45 -0.23
N GLU A 39 -7.53 5.02 -1.40
CA GLU A 39 -7.54 3.62 -1.85
C GLU A 39 -6.68 2.75 -0.92
N GLU A 40 -5.39 3.05 -0.78
CA GLU A 40 -4.47 2.24 0.05
C GLU A 40 -4.89 2.23 1.53
N LEU A 41 -5.39 3.37 2.03
CA LEU A 41 -5.93 3.44 3.39
C LEU A 41 -7.19 2.56 3.54
N GLY A 42 -8.00 2.44 2.48
CA GLY A 42 -9.14 1.54 2.42
C GLY A 42 -8.72 0.07 2.50
N GLU A 43 -7.67 -0.30 1.77
CA GLU A 43 -7.11 -1.66 1.76
C GLU A 43 -6.50 -2.02 3.13
N LEU A 44 -5.71 -1.12 3.72
CA LEU A 44 -5.19 -1.25 5.09
C LEU A 44 -6.32 -1.43 6.11
N ASN A 45 -7.39 -0.65 6.02
CA ASN A 45 -8.55 -0.78 6.89
C ASN A 45 -9.22 -2.17 6.72
N ALA A 46 -9.30 -2.67 5.50
CA ALA A 46 -9.89 -3.98 5.22
C ALA A 46 -9.08 -5.12 5.86
N GLU A 47 -7.75 -5.11 5.72
CA GLU A 47 -6.87 -6.09 6.37
C GLU A 47 -6.89 -5.96 7.90
N TYR A 48 -6.90 -4.74 8.45
CA TYR A 48 -7.04 -4.52 9.88
C TYR A 48 -8.36 -5.07 10.45
N LEU A 49 -9.46 -4.92 9.72
CA LEU A 49 -10.75 -5.52 10.09
C LEU A 49 -10.68 -7.05 10.07
N ARG A 50 -10.00 -7.65 9.09
CA ARG A 50 -9.77 -9.11 9.04
C ARG A 50 -8.96 -9.60 10.25
N ILE A 51 -7.86 -8.94 10.60
CA ILE A 51 -7.05 -9.28 11.79
C ILE A 51 -7.87 -9.23 13.07
N THR A 52 -8.72 -8.22 13.20
CA THR A 52 -9.54 -7.99 14.39
C THR A 52 -10.87 -8.74 14.38
N GLN A 53 -11.06 -9.69 13.45
CA GLN A 53 -12.27 -10.53 13.32
C GLN A 53 -13.57 -9.74 13.07
N ARG A 54 -13.46 -8.53 12.53
CA ARG A 54 -14.58 -7.65 12.14
C ARG A 54 -14.79 -7.60 10.63
N GLY A 55 -13.86 -8.14 9.86
CA GLY A 55 -13.92 -8.30 8.40
C GLY A 55 -14.20 -9.75 8.00
N ARG A 56 -14.61 -9.94 6.74
CA ARG A 56 -14.75 -11.29 6.17
C ARG A 56 -13.36 -11.88 5.88
N LEU A 57 -13.12 -13.08 6.38
CA LEU A 57 -11.96 -13.88 6.06
C LEU A 57 -12.32 -14.92 4.99
N ASP A 58 -11.53 -14.98 3.93
CA ASP A 58 -11.62 -16.05 2.93
C ASP A 58 -11.12 -17.36 3.55
N ALA A 59 -11.81 -18.47 3.31
CA ALA A 59 -11.41 -19.80 3.79
C ALA A 59 -10.03 -20.26 3.27
N SER A 60 -9.55 -19.66 2.18
CA SER A 60 -8.23 -19.90 1.60
C SER A 60 -7.10 -19.08 2.23
N ARG A 61 -7.40 -18.04 3.02
CA ARG A 61 -6.39 -17.15 3.61
C ARG A 61 -6.07 -17.53 5.05
N SER A 62 -4.80 -17.76 5.33
CA SER A 62 -4.31 -17.91 6.71
C SER A 62 -4.21 -16.55 7.41
N MET A 63 -4.23 -16.53 8.75
CA MET A 63 -4.01 -15.30 9.52
C MET A 63 -2.61 -14.70 9.33
N GLU A 64 -1.63 -15.53 8.99
CA GLU A 64 -0.28 -15.07 8.62
C GLU A 64 -0.33 -14.26 7.33
N ASN A 65 -1.04 -14.73 6.30
CA ASN A 65 -1.18 -13.99 5.04
C ASN A 65 -2.03 -12.71 5.17
N VAL A 66 -2.92 -12.64 6.15
CA VAL A 66 -3.64 -11.39 6.46
C VAL A 66 -2.72 -10.39 7.13
N ARG A 67 -1.80 -10.86 7.98
CA ARG A 67 -0.82 -10.00 8.62
C ARG A 67 0.20 -9.47 7.61
N GLU A 68 0.74 -10.33 6.76
CA GLU A 68 1.63 -9.93 5.67
C GLU A 68 0.95 -8.89 4.78
N ALA A 69 -0.29 -9.15 4.35
CA ALA A 69 -1.05 -8.18 3.57
C ALA A 69 -1.22 -6.85 4.31
N MET A 70 -1.54 -6.85 5.62
CA MET A 70 -1.63 -5.59 6.38
C MET A 70 -0.30 -4.82 6.40
N GLU A 71 0.84 -5.52 6.51
CA GLU A 71 2.16 -4.91 6.49
C GLU A 71 2.48 -4.31 5.11
N ASP A 72 2.06 -4.98 4.03
CA ASP A 72 2.14 -4.49 2.66
C ASP A 72 1.26 -3.24 2.44
N GLU A 73 -0.03 -3.29 2.81
CA GLU A 73 -0.94 -2.15 2.68
C GLU A 73 -0.49 -0.94 3.51
N LEU A 74 0.11 -1.19 4.67
CA LEU A 74 0.70 -0.12 5.48
C LEU A 74 1.87 0.54 4.75
N ALA A 75 2.70 -0.24 4.05
CA ALA A 75 3.78 0.31 3.25
C ALA A 75 3.25 1.12 2.07
N ASP A 76 2.17 0.66 1.41
CA ASP A 76 1.57 1.32 0.25
C ASP A 76 0.93 2.66 0.61
N VAL A 77 0.36 2.83 1.81
CA VAL A 77 -0.12 4.13 2.31
C VAL A 77 0.98 5.21 2.34
N PHE A 78 2.25 4.81 2.49
CA PHE A 78 3.40 5.73 2.52
C PHE A 78 4.16 5.82 1.18
N ALA A 79 3.69 5.13 0.13
CA ALA A 79 4.34 5.02 -1.17
C ALA A 79 3.79 5.98 -2.24
#